data_AF-A0AAU2HD92-F1
#
_entry.id   AF-A0AAU2HD92-F1
#
_cell.length_a   1.000
_cell.length_b   1.000
_cell.length_c   1.000
_cell.angle_alpha   90.00
_cell.angle_beta   90.00
_cell.angle_gamma   90.00
#
_symmetry.space_group_name_H-M   'P 1'
#
loop_
_entity.id
_entity.type
_entity.pdbx_description
1 polymer ?
#
loop_
_entity_poly.entity_id
_entity_poly.type
_entity_poly.pdbx_seq_one_letter_code
_entity_poly.pdbx_strand_id
1 'polypeptide(L)' 'MTTAQDPVQLVAAAEPPNSEAAREETEVTSRYATETELEALGYEGNVIVMQIVRTTFSGVAAWRPRSVKY' A
#
# COMPACT_ATOMS: atom_id res chain seq x y z
N MET A 1 13.03 11.52 53.79
CA MET A 1 13.76 10.72 52.80
C MET A 1 12.71 9.99 51.97
N THR A 2 12.66 10.32 50.68
CA THR A 2 11.63 9.99 49.70
C THR A 2 11.78 8.55 49.20
N THR A 3 10.68 7.82 49.11
CA THR A 3 10.56 6.69 48.16
C THR A 3 9.34 6.96 47.29
N ALA A 4 9.57 7.67 46.18
CA ALA A 4 8.61 7.76 45.10
C ALA A 4 8.65 6.43 44.35
N GLN A 5 7.53 5.71 44.36
CA GLN A 5 7.36 4.50 43.59
C GLN A 5 6.38 4.84 42.48
N ASP A 6 6.91 5.26 41.32
CA ASP A 6 6.15 5.39 40.08
C ASP A 6 5.88 3.99 39.54
N PRO A 7 4.62 3.51 39.47
CA PRO A 7 4.32 2.40 38.57
C PRO A 7 4.24 2.98 37.16
N VAL A 8 5.33 2.84 36.41
CA VAL A 8 5.28 2.98 34.94
C VAL A 8 4.24 1.97 34.45
N GLN A 9 3.04 2.45 34.15
CA GLN A 9 2.03 1.65 33.48
C GLN A 9 2.61 1.31 32.11
N LEU A 10 3.05 0.06 32.01
CA LEU A 10 3.38 -0.62 30.76
C LEU A 10 2.13 -0.56 29.89
N VAL A 11 2.01 0.49 29.09
CA VAL A 11 1.03 0.53 28.00
C VAL A 11 1.48 -0.59 27.08
N ALA A 12 0.84 -1.75 27.20
CA ALA A 12 0.99 -2.82 26.25
C ALA A 12 0.66 -2.21 24.89
N ALA A 13 1.69 -1.93 24.11
CA ALA A 13 1.54 -1.55 22.72
C ALA A 13 0.81 -2.72 22.08
N ALA A 14 -0.48 -2.54 21.82
CA ALA A 14 -1.21 -3.43 20.93
C ALA A 14 -0.45 -3.35 19.60
N GLU A 15 0.31 -4.39 19.30
CA GLU A 15 0.97 -4.54 18.00
C GLU A 15 -0.12 -4.37 16.93
N PRO A 16 0.04 -3.45 15.95
CA PRO A 16 -0.92 -3.39 14.87
C PRO A 16 -0.97 -4.78 14.20
N PRO A 17 -2.16 -5.29 13.84
CA PRO A 17 -2.28 -6.59 13.23
C PRO A 17 -1.33 -6.64 12.04
N ASN A 18 -0.51 -7.70 12.00
CA ASN A 18 0.45 -8.03 10.97
C ASN A 18 -0.18 -7.77 9.59
N SER A 19 -0.02 -6.55 9.08
CA SER A 19 -0.47 -6.17 7.75
C SER A 19 0.43 -6.95 6.84
N GLU A 20 -0.12 -8.00 6.24
CA GLU A 20 0.48 -8.69 5.10
C GLU A 20 1.16 -7.62 4.24
N ALA A 21 2.50 -7.68 4.16
CA ALA A 21 3.29 -6.59 3.63
C ALA A 21 2.98 -6.45 2.14
N ALA A 22 1.94 -5.66 1.82
CA ALA A 22 1.63 -5.25 0.48
C ALA A 22 2.72 -4.27 0.08
N ARG A 23 3.69 -4.73 -0.70
CA ARG A 23 4.68 -3.83 -1.30
C ARG A 23 4.01 -3.12 -2.46
N GLU A 24 4.28 -1.83 -2.60
CA GLU A 24 3.76 -1.00 -3.68
C GLU A 24 4.93 -0.46 -4.51
N GLU A 25 4.79 -0.52 -5.83
CA GLU A 25 5.66 0.15 -6.78
C GLU A 25 4.85 1.19 -7.55
N THR A 26 5.44 2.35 -7.83
CA THR A 26 4.78 3.44 -8.58
C THR A 26 5.69 3.94 -9.69
N GLU A 27 5.15 4.01 -10.90
CA GLU A 27 5.80 4.61 -12.07
C GLU A 27 5.04 5.87 -12.47
N VAL A 28 5.78 6.96 -12.73
CA VAL A 28 5.21 8.26 -13.12
C VAL A 28 5.81 8.69 -14.44
N THR A 29 4.96 8.95 -15.43
CA THR A 29 5.37 9.42 -16.76
C THR A 29 4.47 10.56 -17.23
N SER A 30 4.98 11.40 -18.14
CA SER A 30 4.18 12.43 -18.82
C SER A 30 3.95 12.03 -20.27
N ARG A 31 2.73 12.17 -20.77
CA ARG A 31 2.40 11.94 -22.18
C ARG A 31 1.23 12.81 -22.63
N TYR A 32 0.98 12.88 -23.93
CA TYR A 32 -0.26 13.45 -24.43
C TYR A 32 -1.45 12.59 -24.01
N ALA A 33 -2.55 13.26 -23.65
CA ALA A 33 -3.84 12.63 -23.42
C ALA A 33 -4.34 11.97 -24.71
N THR A 34 -4.99 10.81 -24.58
CA THR A 34 -5.70 10.20 -25.70
C THR A 34 -6.99 10.97 -25.99
N GLU A 35 -7.58 10.78 -27.17
CA GLU A 35 -8.88 11.38 -27.51
C GLU A 35 -9.96 11.03 -26.48
N THR A 36 -10.04 9.76 -26.06
CA THR A 36 -10.98 9.30 -25.02
C THR A 36 -10.75 9.99 -23.68
N GLU A 37 -9.50 10.23 -23.29
CA GLU A 37 -9.18 10.96 -22.05
C GLU A 37 -9.54 12.44 -22.15
N LEU A 38 -9.31 13.07 -23.30
CA LEU A 38 -9.68 14.47 -23.55
C LEU A 38 -11.20 14.65 -23.47
N GLU A 39 -11.97 13.75 -24.10
CA GLU A 39 -13.44 13.73 -24.03
C GLU A 39 -13.93 13.57 -22.59
N ALA A 40 -13.35 12.62 -21.84
CA ALA A 40 -13.74 12.37 -20.45
C ALA A 40 -13.41 13.55 -19.51
N LEU A 41 -12.34 14.28 -19.82
CA LEU A 41 -11.90 15.44 -19.04
C LEU A 41 -12.52 16.77 -19.50
N GLY A 42 -13.21 16.79 -20.66
CA GLY A 42 -13.84 17.97 -21.23
C GLY A 42 -12.84 19.00 -21.79
N TYR A 43 -11.67 18.54 -22.26
CA TYR A 43 -10.68 19.40 -22.89
C TYR A 43 -10.75 19.33 -24.41
N GLU A 44 -10.63 20.50 -25.05
CA GLU A 44 -10.44 20.62 -26.49
C GLU A 44 -8.95 20.89 -26.76
N GLY A 45 -8.30 20.02 -27.55
CA GLY A 45 -6.91 20.17 -27.98
C GLY A 45 -5.89 19.32 -27.22
N ASN A 46 -4.61 19.45 -27.62
CA ASN A 46 -3.53 18.61 -27.11
C ASN A 46 -3.17 18.98 -25.68
N VAL A 47 -3.52 18.12 -24.72
CA VAL A 47 -3.17 18.25 -23.31
C VAL A 47 -2.09 17.21 -22.95
N ILE A 48 -1.10 17.63 -22.16
CA ILE A 48 -0.13 16.71 -21.54
C ILE A 48 -0.67 16.32 -20.17
N VAL A 49 -0.76 15.02 -19.93
CA VAL A 49 -1.20 14.43 -18.66
C VAL A 49 -0.03 13.72 -17.97
N MET A 50 -0.12 13.66 -16.65
CA MET A 50 0.74 12.81 -15.83
C MET A 50 0.07 11.45 -15.65
N GLN A 51 0.67 10.41 -16.21
CA GLN A 51 0.25 9.04 -16.00
C GLN A 51 0.95 8.47 -14.76
N ILE A 52 0.16 7.91 -13.84
CA ILE A 52 0.65 7.25 -12.64
C ILE A 52 0.19 5.79 -12.69
N VAL A 53 1.14 4.85 -12.77
CA VAL A 53 0.87 3.41 -12.69
C VAL A 53 1.28 2.93 -11.30
N ARG A 54 0.33 2.37 -10.54
CA ARG A 54 0.58 1.80 -9.21
C ARG A 54 0.42 0.28 -9.28
N THR A 55 1.44 -0.43 -8.83
CA THR A 55 1.46 -1.89 -8.76
C THR A 55 1.51 -2.31 -7.30
N THR A 56 0.43 -2.92 -6.82
CA THR A 56 0.35 -3.50 -5.48
C THR A 56 0.62 -4.99 -5.56
N PHE A 57 1.58 -5.48 -4.79
CA PHE A 57 1.89 -6.90 -4.70
C PHE A 57 1.34 -7.42 -3.38
N SER A 58 0.36 -8.34 -3.44
CA SER A 58 -0.09 -9.07 -2.26
C SER A 58 0.98 -10.07 -1.81
N GLY A 59 1.11 -10.22 -0.48
CA GLY A 59 1.93 -11.27 0.11
C GLY A 59 1.44 -12.66 -0.36
N VAL A 60 2.36 -13.58 -0.57
CA VAL A 60 2.03 -14.91 -1.09
C VAL A 60 1.22 -15.68 -0.05
N ALA A 61 0.08 -16.21 -0.50
CA ALA A 61 -0.74 -17.18 0.23
C ALA A 61 0.15 -18.23 0.90
N ALA A 62 0.02 -18.34 2.23
CA ALA A 62 0.76 -19.28 3.07
C ALA A 62 0.90 -20.65 2.38
N TRP A 63 2.14 -21.06 2.11
CA TRP A 63 2.47 -22.41 1.70
C TRP A 63 1.87 -23.38 2.72
N ARG A 64 0.82 -24.11 2.33
CA ARG A 64 0.31 -25.24 3.13
C ARG A 64 1.03 -26.50 2.66
N PRO A 65 1.87 -27.14 3.48
CA PRO A 65 2.32 -28.49 3.16
C PRO A 65 1.07 -29.39 3.10
N ARG A 66 0.77 -29.94 1.92
CA ARG A 66 -0.15 -31.07 1.85
C ARG A 66 0.52 -32.22 2.56
N SER A 67 0.04 -32.59 3.75
CA SER A 67 0.40 -33.84 4.38
C SER A 67 -0.05 -34.98 3.47
N VAL A 68 0.89 -35.59 2.76
CA VAL A 68 0.66 -36.87 2.09
C VAL A 68 0.67 -37.93 3.20
N LYS A 69 -0.49 -38.55 3.46
CA LYS A 69 -0.57 -39.74 4.30
C LYS A 69 -0.28 -40.95 3.40
N TYR A 70 0.70 -41.75 3.79
CA TYR A 70 0.96 -43.08 3.24
C TYR A 70 -0.01 -44.10 3.84
#